data_AF-A0A7V9Z2V7-F1
#
_entry.id   AF-A0A7V9Z2V7-F1
#
_cell.length_a   1.000
_cell.length_b   1.000
_cell.length_c   1.000
_cell.angle_alpha   90.00
_cell.angle_beta   90.00
_cell.angle_gamma   90.00
#
_symmetry.space_group_name_H-M   'P 1'
#
loop_
_entity.id
_entity.type
_entity.pdbx_description
1 polymer ?
#
loop_
_entity_poly.entity_id
_entity_poly.type
_entity_poly.pdbx_seq_one_letter_code
_entity_poly.pdbx_strand_id
1 'polypeptide(L)'
;MNANGIIRGYMACHMKVDSFASHVANCVRRQLLEFESTATFHMDYHTNFFLFYGQAFGQTFQLLLTFAEVEVLKAKGPYALDRRIWEEIKAKGLPIKNTTHYLQTVLADK
;
A
#
# COMPACT_ATOMS: atom_id res chain seq x y z
N MET A 1 -20.43 3.52 -9.35
CA MET A 1 -19.92 2.25 -8.80
C MET A 1 -18.51 2.04 -9.35
N ASN A 2 -17.49 1.99 -8.49
CA ASN A 2 -16.10 1.88 -8.93
C ASN A 2 -15.76 0.39 -9.17
N ALA A 3 -15.65 -0.04 -10.44
CA ALA A 3 -15.34 -1.42 -10.80
C ALA A 3 -14.04 -1.92 -10.16
N ASN A 4 -13.04 -1.04 -10.00
CA ASN A 4 -11.79 -1.38 -9.30
C ASN A 4 -12.01 -1.65 -7.82
N GLY A 5 -12.92 -0.90 -7.17
CA GLY A 5 -13.30 -1.13 -5.78
C GLY A 5 -13.94 -2.50 -5.55
N ILE A 6 -14.81 -2.95 -6.47
CA ILE A 6 -15.42 -4.28 -6.40
C ILE A 6 -14.37 -5.37 -6.52
N ILE A 7 -13.49 -5.29 -7.54
CA ILE A 7 -12.41 -6.26 -7.75
C ILE A 7 -11.51 -6.32 -6.50
N ARG A 8 -11.12 -5.17 -5.96
CA ARG A 8 -10.30 -5.08 -4.74
C ARG A 8 -10.99 -5.68 -3.52
N GLY A 9 -12.31 -5.55 -3.42
CA GLY A 9 -13.11 -6.22 -2.39
C GLY A 9 -13.03 -7.74 -2.50
N TYR A 10 -13.24 -8.29 -3.70
CA TYR A 10 -13.06 -9.72 -3.96
C TYR A 10 -11.63 -10.19 -3.63
N MET A 11 -10.61 -9.42 -3.99
CA MET A 11 -9.22 -9.73 -3.66
C MET A 11 -9.00 -9.79 -2.15
N ALA A 12 -9.50 -8.83 -1.39
CA ALA A 12 -9.39 -8.81 0.07
C ALA A 12 -10.09 -10.02 0.72
N CYS A 13 -11.22 -10.47 0.18
CA CYS A 13 -11.94 -11.63 0.71
C CYS A 13 -11.28 -12.97 0.37
N HIS A 14 -10.68 -13.11 -0.82
CA HIS A 14 -10.32 -14.43 -1.36
C HIS A 14 -8.84 -14.67 -1.62
N MET A 15 -8.00 -13.63 -1.71
CA MET A 15 -6.57 -13.83 -1.86
C MET A 15 -5.92 -14.26 -0.55
N LYS A 16 -4.85 -15.03 -0.64
CA LYS A 16 -3.92 -15.23 0.46
C LYS A 16 -3.24 -13.90 0.82
N VAL A 17 -2.91 -13.73 2.10
CA VAL A 17 -2.35 -12.48 2.63
C VAL A 17 -1.07 -12.02 1.92
N ASP A 18 -0.18 -12.95 1.57
CA ASP A 18 1.06 -12.70 0.85
C ASP A 18 0.82 -12.18 -0.57
N SER A 19 -0.12 -12.78 -1.28
CA SER A 19 -0.52 -12.41 -2.63
C SER A 19 -1.24 -11.06 -2.63
N PHE A 20 -2.07 -10.81 -1.61
CA PHE A 20 -2.73 -9.53 -1.40
C PHE A 20 -1.71 -8.42 -1.11
N ALA A 21 -0.78 -8.64 -0.18
CA ALA A 21 0.30 -7.72 0.15
C ALA A 21 1.18 -7.40 -1.05
N SER A 22 1.55 -8.42 -1.83
CA SER A 22 2.32 -8.27 -3.09
C SER A 22 1.60 -7.40 -4.10
N HIS A 23 0.28 -7.55 -4.23
CA HIS A 23 -0.49 -6.69 -5.12
C HIS A 23 -0.50 -5.25 -4.61
N VAL A 24 -0.74 -5.03 -3.31
CA VAL A 24 -0.73 -3.67 -2.72
C VAL A 24 0.64 -3.01 -2.91
N ALA A 25 1.72 -3.72 -2.63
CA ALA A 25 3.09 -3.26 -2.86
C ALA A 25 3.30 -2.79 -4.30
N ASN A 26 2.78 -3.54 -5.28
CA ASN A 26 2.87 -3.16 -6.69
C ASN A 26 2.07 -1.90 -7.03
N CYS A 27 0.88 -1.71 -6.46
CA CYS A 27 0.08 -0.50 -6.63
C CYS A 27 0.81 0.73 -6.05
N VAL A 28 1.30 0.63 -4.82
CA VAL A 28 2.05 1.71 -4.15
C VAL A 28 3.32 2.05 -4.94
N ARG A 29 4.09 1.04 -5.37
CA ARG A 29 5.29 1.24 -6.17
C ARG A 29 5.02 1.99 -7.47
N ARG A 30 4.02 1.58 -8.24
CA ARG A 30 3.65 2.27 -9.49
C ARG A 30 3.30 3.73 -9.22
N GLN A 31 2.51 3.98 -8.19
CA GLN A 31 2.10 5.33 -7.84
C GLN A 31 3.28 6.20 -7.36
N LEU A 32 4.24 5.63 -6.62
CA LEU A 32 5.47 6.33 -6.23
C LEU A 32 6.31 6.70 -7.45
N LEU A 33 6.48 5.76 -8.40
CA LEU A 33 7.22 6.01 -9.64
C LEU A 33 6.60 7.08 -10.53
N GLU A 34 5.27 7.26 -10.48
CA GLU A 34 4.58 8.37 -11.14
C GLU A 34 4.91 9.73 -10.53
N PHE A 35 5.18 9.78 -9.22
CA PHE A 35 5.56 11.01 -8.53
C PHE A 35 7.05 11.34 -8.65
N GLU A 36 7.89 10.32 -8.61
CA GLU A 36 9.33 10.43 -8.73
C GLU A 36 9.86 9.16 -9.42
N SER A 37 10.37 9.33 -10.63
CA SER A 37 10.85 8.20 -11.45
C SER A 37 12.03 7.45 -10.84
N THR A 38 12.76 8.07 -9.91
CA THR A 38 13.90 7.48 -9.18
C THR A 38 13.49 6.82 -7.87
N ALA A 39 12.22 6.87 -7.48
CA ALA A 39 11.74 6.27 -6.24
C ALA A 39 11.95 4.75 -6.24
N THR A 40 12.29 4.22 -5.07
CA THR A 40 12.34 2.78 -4.81
C THR A 40 11.25 2.38 -3.82
N PHE A 41 10.66 1.21 -4.05
CA PHE A 41 9.71 0.60 -3.13
C PHE A 41 9.84 -0.91 -3.25
N HIS A 42 10.13 -1.54 -2.13
CA HIS A 42 10.39 -2.96 -1.99
C HIS A 42 9.44 -3.55 -0.96
N MET A 43 9.15 -4.85 -1.14
CA MET A 43 8.44 -5.64 -0.17
C MET A 43 9.16 -6.97 -0.03
N ASP A 44 9.66 -7.22 1.17
CA ASP A 44 10.14 -8.53 1.59
C ASP A 44 9.14 -9.14 2.57
N TYR A 45 9.12 -10.47 2.62
CA TYR A 45 8.36 -11.16 3.65
C TYR A 45 9.08 -12.42 4.09
N HIS A 46 8.93 -12.73 5.36
CA HIS A 46 9.38 -13.97 5.99
C HIS A 46 8.19 -14.63 6.69
N THR A 47 8.44 -15.72 7.42
CA THR A 47 7.39 -16.58 7.99
C THR A 47 6.31 -15.82 8.78
N ASN A 48 6.66 -14.71 9.44
CA ASN A 48 5.75 -14.00 10.35
C ASN A 48 5.60 -12.50 10.10
N PHE A 49 6.31 -11.91 9.11
CA PHE A 49 6.25 -10.48 8.86
C PHE A 49 6.41 -10.10 7.39
N PHE A 50 5.91 -8.91 7.07
CA PHE A 50 6.11 -8.15 5.84
C PHE A 50 6.91 -6.89 6.16
N LEU A 51 7.94 -6.62 5.38
CA LEU A 51 8.70 -5.38 5.42
C LEU A 51 8.47 -4.62 4.11
N PHE A 52 7.84 -3.45 4.21
CA PHE A 52 7.71 -2.50 3.11
C PHE A 52 8.71 -1.37 3.32
N TYR A 53 9.56 -1.09 2.35
CA TYR A 53 10.62 -0.08 2.52
C TYR A 53 11.05 0.52 1.19
N GLY A 54 11.72 1.66 1.25
CA GLY A 54 12.21 2.32 0.05
C GLY A 54 12.67 3.74 0.30
N GLN A 55 12.89 4.45 -0.81
CA GLN A 55 13.31 5.83 -0.82
C GLN A 55 12.51 6.61 -1.86
N ALA A 56 12.04 7.79 -1.48
CA ALA A 56 11.49 8.74 -2.43
C ALA A 56 11.72 10.19 -1.93
N PHE A 57 11.91 11.13 -2.85
CA PHE A 57 12.20 12.54 -2.61
C PHE A 57 13.37 12.75 -1.64
N GLY A 58 14.40 11.89 -1.74
CA GLY A 58 15.57 11.91 -0.85
C GLY A 58 15.30 11.40 0.58
N GLN A 59 14.10 10.91 0.88
CA GLN A 59 13.70 10.39 2.19
C GLN A 59 13.54 8.88 2.17
N THR A 60 14.02 8.20 3.21
CA THR A 60 13.83 6.77 3.40
C THR A 60 12.59 6.50 4.25
N PHE A 61 11.89 5.41 3.96
CA PHE A 61 10.76 4.94 4.75
C PHE A 61 10.82 3.42 4.91
N GLN A 62 10.25 2.95 6.01
CA GLN A 62 10.07 1.53 6.28
C GLN A 62 8.82 1.31 7.13
N LEU A 63 8.15 0.20 6.88
CA LEU A 63 6.98 -0.26 7.61
C LEU A 63 7.10 -1.78 7.78
N LEU A 64 7.25 -2.20 9.03
CA LEU A 64 7.21 -3.61 9.40
C LEU A 64 5.81 -3.93 9.92
N LEU A 65 5.18 -4.97 9.36
CA LEU A 65 3.90 -5.49 9.82
C LEU A 65 3.99 -7.00 9.97
N THR A 66 3.39 -7.53 11.03
CA THR A 66 3.18 -8.96 11.18
C THR A 66 2.13 -9.48 10.19
N PHE A 67 2.12 -10.78 9.92
CA PHE A 67 1.07 -11.41 9.11
C PHE A 67 -0.33 -11.13 9.67
N ALA A 68 -0.48 -11.17 11.00
CA ALA A 68 -1.74 -10.90 11.68
C ALA A 68 -2.22 -9.46 11.44
N GLU A 69 -1.32 -8.47 11.51
CA GLU A 69 -1.67 -7.08 11.22
C GLU A 69 -2.10 -6.89 9.76
N VAL A 70 -1.42 -7.56 8.81
CA VAL A 70 -1.81 -7.50 7.39
C VAL A 70 -3.16 -8.18 7.15
N GLU A 71 -3.45 -9.31 7.79
CA GLU A 71 -4.79 -9.93 7.72
C GLU A 71 -5.87 -9.03 8.32
N VAL A 72 -5.59 -8.37 9.45
CA VAL A 72 -6.52 -7.39 10.04
C VAL A 72 -6.78 -6.24 9.08
N LEU A 73 -5.75 -5.69 8.44
CA LEU A 73 -5.90 -4.63 7.44
C LEU A 73 -6.69 -5.13 6.22
N LYS A 74 -6.37 -6.31 5.70
CA LYS A 74 -7.09 -6.95 4.59
C LYS A 74 -8.58 -7.14 4.92
N ALA A 75 -8.91 -7.58 6.13
CA ALA A 75 -10.29 -7.75 6.59
C ALA A 75 -11.01 -6.41 6.83
N LYS A 76 -10.30 -5.36 7.25
CA LYS A 76 -10.87 -4.01 7.44
C LYS A 76 -11.34 -3.38 6.14
N GLY A 77 -10.77 -3.76 5.00
CA GLY A 77 -11.30 -3.35 3.71
C GLY A 77 -10.30 -3.37 2.57
N PRO A 78 -10.79 -3.15 1.34
CA PRO A 78 -10.05 -3.35 0.10
C PRO A 78 -8.82 -2.45 -0.08
N TYR A 79 -8.69 -1.36 0.67
CA TYR A 79 -7.57 -0.40 0.55
C TYR A 79 -6.94 -0.06 1.91
N ALA A 80 -7.26 -0.78 2.98
CA ALA A 80 -6.77 -0.44 4.31
C ALA A 80 -5.24 -0.64 4.45
N LEU A 81 -4.68 -1.66 3.80
CA LEU A 81 -3.22 -1.85 3.77
C LEU A 81 -2.53 -0.74 2.97
N ASP A 82 -3.07 -0.36 1.81
CA ASP A 82 -2.57 0.76 1.01
C ASP A 82 -2.51 2.04 1.84
N ARG A 83 -3.60 2.36 2.56
CA ARG A 83 -3.65 3.53 3.45
C ARG A 83 -2.55 3.49 4.50
N ARG A 84 -2.37 2.36 5.20
CA ARG A 84 -1.34 2.23 6.24
C ARG A 84 0.08 2.47 5.71
N ILE A 85 0.36 2.02 4.48
CA ILE A 85 1.65 2.27 3.81
C ILE A 85 1.79 3.76 3.47
N TRP A 86 0.75 4.38 2.89
CA TRP A 86 0.77 5.80 2.56
C TRP A 86 0.85 6.72 3.78
N GLU A 87 0.27 6.33 4.91
CA GLU A 87 0.42 7.01 6.19
C GLU A 87 1.87 7.02 6.66
N GLU A 88 2.57 5.89 6.56
CA GLU A 88 4.00 5.82 6.89
C GLU A 88 4.82 6.73 5.97
N ILE A 89 4.58 6.67 4.67
CA ILE A 89 5.26 7.50 3.68
C ILE A 89 5.02 8.99 3.97
N LYS A 90 3.77 9.40 4.22
CA LYS A 90 3.45 10.80 4.55
C LYS A 90 4.06 11.25 5.87
N ALA A 91 4.15 10.36 6.87
CA ALA A 91 4.75 10.67 8.16
C ALA A 91 6.26 11.00 8.04
N LYS A 92 6.93 10.56 6.97
CA LYS A 92 8.32 10.96 6.64
C LYS A 92 8.42 12.27 5.87
N GLY A 93 7.32 13.01 5.72
CA GLY A 93 7.31 14.31 5.06
C GLY A 93 7.29 14.26 3.53
N LEU A 94 7.01 13.11 2.92
CA LEU A 94 6.94 13.00 1.47
C LEU A 94 5.70 13.74 0.93
N PRO A 95 5.85 14.59 -0.11
CA PRO A 95 4.80 15.47 -0.61
C PRO A 95 3.78 14.71 -1.50
N ILE A 96 3.05 13.76 -0.91
CA ILE A 96 2.07 12.94 -1.62
C ILE A 96 0.83 13.76 -1.96
N LYS A 97 0.62 14.04 -3.24
CA LYS A 97 -0.55 14.78 -3.75
C LYS A 97 -1.69 13.82 -4.06
N ASN A 98 -2.92 14.17 -3.69
CA ASN A 98 -4.11 13.37 -4.00
C ASN A 98 -4.62 13.62 -5.45
N THR A 99 -3.74 13.46 -6.43
CA THR A 99 -4.00 13.86 -7.83
C THR A 99 -4.37 12.70 -8.73
N THR A 100 -4.08 11.46 -8.34
CA THR A 100 -4.38 10.28 -9.15
C THR A 100 -5.66 9.61 -8.68
N HIS A 101 -6.37 8.95 -9.60
CA HIS A 101 -7.58 8.22 -9.28
C HIS A 101 -7.35 7.13 -8.22
N TYR A 102 -6.17 6.49 -8.24
CA TYR A 102 -5.79 5.51 -7.23
C TYR A 102 -5.75 6.12 -5.83
N LEU A 103 -5.02 7.23 -5.64
CA LEU A 103 -4.92 7.89 -4.33
C LEU A 103 -6.24 8.49 -3.88
N GLN A 104 -7.03 9.02 -4.82
CA GLN A 104 -8.36 9.52 -4.51
C GLN A 104 -9.23 8.40 -3.96
N THR A 105 -9.16 7.20 -4.53
CA THR A 105 -9.89 6.03 -4.02
C THR A 105 -9.34 5.57 -2.66
N VAL A 106 -8.02 5.41 -2.54
CA VAL A 106 -7.37 4.91 -1.31
C VAL A 106 -7.65 5.82 -0.12
N LEU A 107 -7.64 7.13 -0.33
CA LEU A 107 -7.76 8.15 0.72
C LEU A 107 -9.19 8.66 0.94
N ALA A 108 -10.18 8.24 0.13
CA ALA A 108 -11.58 8.65 0.28
C ALA A 108 -12.36 7.90 1.36
N ASP A 109 -12.05 6.62 1.59
CA ASP A 109 -12.74 5.81 2.61
C ASP A 109 -12.19 6.13 4.02
N LYS A 110 -12.97 6.88 4.80
CA LYS A 110 -12.84 7.00 6.27
C LYS A 110 -14.04 6.37 6.96
#